data_AF-A0A661J492-F1
#
_entry.id   AF-A0A661J492-F1
#
_cell.length_a   1.000
_cell.length_b   1.000
_cell.length_c   1.000
_cell.angle_alpha   90.00
_cell.angle_beta   90.00
_cell.angle_gamma   90.00
#
_symmetry.space_group_name_H-M   'P 1'
#
loop_
_entity.id
_entity.type
_entity.pdbx_description
1 polymer ?
#
loop_
_entity_poly.entity_id
_entity_poly.type
_entity_poly.pdbx_seq_one_letter_code
_entity_poly.pdbx_strand_id
1 'polypeptide(L)'
;MKRSYLFMLVVTVILMACSTNQNMKPGVTDGELSPCPESPNCVSSLSKNKSHYVEPLSYKGSLEEAREKLISVINSMKRSEIVTAEMNYIHATFKSGLFRFVD
;
A
#
# COMPACT_ATOMS: atom_id res chain seq x y z
N MET A 1 29.99 -14.90 -30.87
CA MET A 1 28.60 -14.72 -31.33
C MET A 1 27.59 -15.50 -30.47
N LYS A 2 27.64 -16.83 -30.38
CA LYS A 2 26.68 -17.64 -29.58
C LYS A 2 26.58 -17.29 -28.09
N ARG A 3 27.70 -16.94 -27.43
CA ARG A 3 27.73 -16.49 -26.02
C ARG A 3 27.07 -15.13 -25.77
N SER A 4 27.16 -14.19 -26.72
CA SER A 4 26.46 -12.90 -26.61
C SER A 4 24.95 -13.05 -26.75
N TYR A 5 24.47 -13.96 -27.61
CA TYR A 5 23.04 -14.25 -27.72
C TYR A 5 22.50 -14.92 -26.46
N LEU A 6 23.26 -15.84 -25.86
CA LEU A 6 22.90 -16.45 -24.58
C LEU A 6 22.84 -15.40 -23.46
N PHE A 7 23.80 -14.49 -23.41
CA PHE A 7 23.80 -13.40 -22.43
C PHE A 7 22.62 -12.43 -22.65
N MET A 8 22.32 -12.07 -23.90
CA MET A 8 21.15 -11.25 -24.23
C MET A 8 19.83 -11.94 -23.82
N LEU A 9 19.71 -13.25 -24.05
CA LEU A 9 18.52 -14.05 -23.73
C LEU A 9 18.33 -14.19 -22.21
N VAL A 10 19.42 -14.32 -21.44
CA VAL A 10 19.36 -14.32 -19.98
C VAL A 10 18.94 -12.95 -19.44
N VAL A 11 19.46 -11.86 -20.01
CA VAL A 11 19.10 -10.49 -19.61
C VAL A 11 17.62 -10.19 -19.89
N THR A 12 17.07 -10.61 -21.04
CA THR A 12 15.65 -10.40 -21.34
C THR A 12 14.71 -11.23 -20.48
N VAL A 13 15.09 -12.46 -20.10
CA VAL A 13 14.30 -13.30 -19.18
C VAL A 13 14.26 -12.70 -17.76
N ILE A 14 15.34 -12.07 -17.29
CA ILE A 14 15.38 -11.40 -15.97
C ILE A 14 14.45 -10.18 -15.93
N LEU A 15 14.24 -9.50 -17.07
CA LEU A 15 13.36 -8.33 -17.16
C LEU A 15 11.86 -8.68 -17.20
N MET A 16 11.50 -9.96 -17.31
CA MET A 16 10.11 -10.44 -17.22
C MET A 16 9.70 -10.85 -15.79
N ALA A 17 10.34 -10.31 -14.76
CA ALA A 17 9.87 -10.48 -13.39
C ALA A 17 8.41 -9.99 -13.29
N CYS A 18 7.49 -10.93 -13.09
CA CYS A 18 6.05 -10.67 -13.03
C CYS A 18 5.71 -9.74 -11.87
N SER A 19 5.33 -8.50 -12.18
CA SER A 19 4.58 -7.65 -11.25
C SER A 19 3.15 -8.20 -11.16
N THR A 20 2.87 -9.04 -10.18
CA THR A 20 1.51 -9.51 -9.92
C THR A 20 0.67 -8.30 -9.47
N ASN A 21 -0.18 -7.77 -10.36
CA ASN A 21 -1.18 -6.77 -9.99
C ASN A 21 -2.24 -7.45 -9.12
N GLN A 22 -2.03 -7.45 -7.81
CA GLN A 22 -3.05 -7.89 -6.88
C GLN A 22 -4.05 -6.75 -6.72
N ASN A 23 -5.18 -6.89 -7.41
CA ASN A 23 -6.30 -5.95 -7.34
C ASN A 23 -6.97 -6.06 -5.96
N MET A 24 -6.36 -5.48 -4.93
CA MET A 24 -7.05 -5.24 -3.67
C MET A 24 -7.99 -4.07 -3.89
N LYS A 25 -9.29 -4.25 -3.59
CA LYS A 25 -10.24 -3.14 -3.61
C LYS A 25 -10.10 -2.37 -2.30
N PRO A 26 -9.72 -1.08 -2.32
CA PRO A 26 -9.75 -0.24 -1.13
C PRO A 26 -11.19 -0.06 -0.66
N GLY A 27 -11.37 0.17 0.63
CA GLY A 27 -12.68 0.34 1.25
C GLY A 27 -12.89 -0.55 2.46
N VAL A 28 -13.94 -0.24 3.20
CA VAL A 28 -14.45 -1.04 4.31
C VAL A 28 -15.74 -1.71 3.86
N THR A 29 -15.84 -3.02 4.00
CA THR A 29 -17.07 -3.80 3.79
C THR A 29 -17.41 -4.51 5.08
N ASP A 30 -18.64 -4.33 5.58
CA ASP A 30 -19.10 -4.90 6.86
C ASP A 30 -18.20 -4.60 8.07
N GLY A 31 -17.55 -3.43 8.07
CA GLY A 31 -16.65 -3.00 9.13
C GLY A 31 -15.21 -3.55 9.03
N GLU A 32 -14.90 -4.35 8.01
CA GLU A 32 -13.57 -4.91 7.79
C GLU A 32 -12.92 -4.37 6.51
N LEU A 33 -11.58 -4.27 6.54
CA LEU A 33 -10.77 -4.02 5.35
C LEU A 33 -10.60 -5.33 4.55
N SER A 34 -10.43 -5.20 3.23
CA SER A 34 -10.02 -6.33 2.39
C SER A 34 -8.78 -7.04 2.96
N PRO A 35 -8.74 -8.38 2.96
CA PRO A 35 -7.57 -9.12 3.44
C PRO A 35 -6.35 -8.82 2.58
N CYS A 36 -5.20 -8.66 3.23
CA CYS A 36 -3.93 -8.55 2.52
C CYS A 36 -3.72 -9.80 1.65
N PRO A 37 -3.32 -9.64 0.39
CA PRO A 37 -2.96 -10.78 -0.43
C PRO A 37 -1.51 -11.20 -0.10
N GLU A 38 -1.08 -12.35 -0.62
CA GLU A 38 0.23 -12.96 -0.29
C GLU A 38 1.47 -12.12 -0.67
N SER A 39 1.32 -11.01 -1.40
CA SER A 39 2.43 -10.11 -1.68
C SER A 39 3.09 -9.58 -0.39
N PRO A 40 4.42 -9.55 -0.30
CA PRO A 40 5.12 -9.26 0.95
C PRO A 40 4.99 -7.82 1.44
N ASN A 41 4.53 -6.91 0.58
CA ASN A 41 4.44 -5.48 0.90
C ASN A 41 3.10 -5.08 1.52
N CYS A 42 2.10 -5.99 1.57
CA CYS A 42 0.83 -5.69 2.22
C CYS A 42 0.89 -6.00 3.71
N VAL A 43 0.43 -5.05 4.53
CA VAL A 43 0.25 -5.26 5.97
C VAL A 43 -1.10 -4.70 6.44
N SER A 44 -1.67 -5.29 7.49
CA SER A 44 -2.94 -4.85 8.08
C SER A 44 -3.03 -5.22 9.55
N SER A 45 -3.50 -4.30 10.39
CA SER A 45 -3.81 -4.57 11.80
C SER A 45 -5.02 -5.47 12.00
N LEU A 46 -5.79 -5.75 10.94
CA LEU A 46 -6.88 -6.73 10.95
C LEU A 46 -6.45 -8.12 10.45
N SER A 47 -5.19 -8.27 10.01
CA SER A 47 -4.68 -9.55 9.49
C SER A 47 -4.58 -10.61 10.58
N LYS A 48 -5.08 -11.82 10.28
CA LYS A 48 -4.85 -13.02 11.11
C LYS A 48 -3.52 -13.71 10.78
N ASN A 49 -2.92 -13.40 9.64
CA ASN A 49 -1.60 -13.91 9.27
C ASN A 49 -0.52 -13.05 9.92
N LYS A 50 0.31 -13.67 10.77
CA LYS A 50 1.40 -13.02 11.50
C LYS A 50 2.42 -12.33 10.60
N SER A 51 2.64 -12.80 9.36
CA SER A 51 3.58 -12.16 8.43
C SER A 51 3.07 -10.83 7.86
N HIS A 52 1.75 -10.65 7.83
CA HIS A 52 1.10 -9.43 7.34
C HIS A 52 0.52 -8.57 8.48
N TYR A 53 0.63 -9.00 9.72
CA TYR A 53 0.08 -8.26 10.86
C TYR A 53 1.02 -7.14 11.29
N VAL A 54 0.45 -5.97 11.57
CA VAL A 54 1.14 -4.84 12.21
C VAL A 54 0.26 -4.23 13.29
N GLU A 55 0.87 -3.73 14.37
CA GLU A 55 0.13 -3.11 15.47
C GLU A 55 -0.61 -1.84 14.99
N PRO A 56 -1.89 -1.63 15.38
CA PRO A 56 -2.63 -0.43 15.00
C PRO A 56 -2.05 0.82 15.66
N LEU A 57 -2.16 1.95 14.97
CA LEU A 57 -1.77 3.25 15.52
C LEU A 57 -2.79 3.71 16.57
N SER A 58 -2.35 3.83 17.83
CA SER A 58 -3.16 4.39 18.91
C SER A 58 -3.17 5.91 18.89
N TYR A 59 -4.29 6.52 19.26
CA TYR A 59 -4.40 7.98 19.47
C TYR A 59 -5.02 8.29 20.84
N LYS A 60 -4.89 9.55 21.26
CA LYS A 60 -5.53 10.13 22.45
C LYS A 60 -6.48 11.24 22.01
N GLY A 61 -7.45 11.58 22.87
CA GLY A 61 -8.47 12.59 22.56
C GLY A 61 -9.67 11.97 21.86
N SER A 62 -10.51 12.82 21.25
CA SER A 62 -11.69 12.34 20.52
C SER A 62 -11.31 11.78 19.14
N LEU A 63 -12.23 11.02 18.54
CA LEU A 63 -12.06 10.52 17.18
C LEU A 63 -11.91 11.67 16.18
N GLU A 64 -12.70 12.74 16.35
CA GLU A 64 -12.69 13.93 15.51
C GLU A 64 -11.34 14.64 15.57
N GLU A 65 -10.81 14.87 16.76
CA GLU A 65 -9.50 15.50 16.95
C GLU A 65 -8.37 14.67 16.31
N ALA A 66 -8.39 13.36 16.54
CA ALA A 66 -7.40 12.45 15.97
C ALA A 66 -7.48 12.37 14.45
N ARG A 67 -8.71 12.34 13.90
CA ARG A 67 -8.98 12.33 12.46
C ARG A 67 -8.45 13.59 11.79
N GLU A 68 -8.80 14.77 12.31
CA GLU A 68 -8.34 16.04 11.74
C GLU A 68 -6.82 16.17 11.81
N LYS A 69 -6.22 15.73 12.92
CA LYS A 69 -4.76 15.69 13.06
C LYS A 69 -4.12 14.76 12.03
N LEU A 70 -4.67 13.58 11.81
CA LEU A 70 -4.15 12.62 10.82
C LEU A 70 -4.27 13.18 9.40
N ILE A 71 -5.39 13.77 9.04
CA ILE A 71 -5.60 14.45 7.74
C ILE A 71 -4.57 15.56 7.53
N SER A 72 -4.34 16.40 8.55
CA SER A 72 -3.34 17.47 8.50
C SER A 72 -1.93 16.91 8.27
N VAL A 73 -1.55 15.86 8.98
CA VAL A 73 -0.25 15.18 8.80
C VAL A 73 -0.12 14.64 7.39
N ILE A 74 -1.11 13.88 6.89
CA ILE A 74 -1.07 13.29 5.55
C ILE A 74 -0.93 14.38 4.48
N ASN A 75 -1.69 15.48 4.57
CA ASN A 75 -1.62 16.59 3.63
C ASN A 75 -0.28 17.33 3.65
N SER A 76 0.48 17.26 4.75
CA SER A 76 1.83 17.83 4.84
C SER A 76 2.91 16.98 4.17
N MET A 77 2.60 15.71 3.86
CA MET A 77 3.56 14.77 3.28
C MET A 77 3.67 14.97 1.76
N LYS A 78 4.87 14.71 1.21
CA LYS A 78 5.08 14.85 -0.23
C LYS A 78 4.44 13.69 -0.99
N ARG A 79 3.71 14.02 -2.06
CA ARG A 79 3.11 13.05 -2.99
C ARG A 79 2.08 12.14 -2.31
N SER A 80 1.40 12.66 -1.29
CA SER A 80 0.21 12.06 -0.70
C SER A 80 -1.05 12.60 -1.37
N GLU A 81 -2.09 11.79 -1.40
CA GLU A 81 -3.43 12.19 -1.84
C GLU A 81 -4.47 11.52 -0.95
N ILE A 82 -5.38 12.31 -0.37
CA ILE A 82 -6.55 11.77 0.33
C ILE A 82 -7.65 11.53 -0.71
N VAL A 83 -7.93 10.27 -0.99
CA VAL A 83 -8.94 9.84 -1.98
C VAL A 83 -10.34 9.86 -1.35
N THR A 84 -10.46 9.49 -0.07
CA THR A 84 -11.72 9.51 0.67
C THR A 84 -11.45 9.79 2.14
N ALA A 85 -12.29 10.63 2.76
CA ALA A 85 -12.23 10.92 4.19
C ALA A 85 -13.64 11.03 4.77
N GLU A 86 -14.09 9.97 5.42
CA GLU A 86 -15.32 9.88 6.20
C GLU A 86 -14.98 9.92 7.70
N MET A 87 -15.97 9.90 8.58
CA MET A 87 -15.74 10.03 10.02
C MET A 87 -14.86 8.92 10.59
N ASN A 88 -15.10 7.68 10.16
CA ASN A 88 -14.44 6.46 10.65
C ASN A 88 -13.57 5.78 9.57
N TYR A 89 -13.29 6.45 8.45
CA TYR A 89 -12.53 5.89 7.36
C TYR A 89 -11.75 6.96 6.60
N ILE A 90 -10.44 6.73 6.40
CA ILE A 90 -9.59 7.56 5.54
C ILE A 90 -8.87 6.62 4.58
N HIS A 91 -8.98 6.91 3.29
CA HIS A 91 -8.17 6.31 2.23
C HIS A 91 -7.21 7.37 1.71
N ALA A 92 -5.92 7.16 1.95
CA ALA A 92 -4.86 8.01 1.42
C ALA A 92 -3.90 7.15 0.59
N THR A 93 -3.37 7.72 -0.47
CA THR A 93 -2.37 7.08 -1.33
C THR A 93 -1.08 7.88 -1.35
N PHE A 94 0.04 7.20 -1.56
CA PHE A 94 1.37 7.80 -1.65
C PHE A 94 2.06 7.36 -2.93
N LYS A 95 2.57 8.33 -3.70
CA LYS A 95 3.21 8.04 -4.99
C LYS A 95 4.72 8.17 -4.90
N SER A 96 5.44 7.10 -5.25
CA SER A 96 6.90 7.15 -5.37
C SER A 96 7.33 8.12 -6.48
N GLY A 97 8.41 8.87 -6.26
CA GLY A 97 8.81 9.96 -7.15
C GLY A 97 9.38 9.51 -8.49
N LEU A 98 10.14 8.41 -8.49
CA LEU A 98 10.81 7.90 -9.69
C LEU A 98 9.98 6.81 -10.38
N PHE A 99 9.62 5.78 -9.61
CA PHE A 99 8.95 4.59 -10.15
C PHE A 99 7.43 4.76 -10.29
N ARG A 100 6.84 5.79 -9.68
CA ARG A 100 5.40 6.10 -9.74
C ARG A 100 4.48 5.02 -9.19
N PHE A 101 5.02 4.04 -8.46
CA PHE A 101 4.24 3.13 -7.63
C PHE A 101 3.37 3.92 -6.66
N VAL A 102 2.14 3.44 -6.50
CA VAL A 102 1.14 4.00 -5.61
C VAL A 102 0.94 2.97 -4.50
N ASP A 103 1.24 3.39 -3.28
CA ASP A 103 0.89 2.67 -2.06
C ASP A 103 -0.40 3.27 -1.47
#